data_AF-A0A3M0GBH7-F1
#
_entry.id   AF-A0A3M0GBH7-F1
#
_cell.length_a   1.000
_cell.length_b   1.000
_cell.length_c   1.000
_cell.angle_alpha   90.00
_cell.angle_beta   90.00
_cell.angle_gamma   90.00
#
_symmetry.space_group_name_H-M   'P 1'
#
loop_
_entity.id
_entity.type
_entity.pdbx_description
1 polymer ?
#
loop_
_entity_poly.entity_id
_entity_poly.type
_entity_poly.pdbx_seq_one_letter_code
_entity_poly.pdbx_strand_id
1 'polypeptide(L)'
;MAVPGGVPFDDVDVDAASEEYLQCAGSAGALTVELRAKASGDHEHWVLATAPITGEPNHTISWDEDFSTEVHAEEVFTAHEAAPLFEEYYRTGTVPDSVPRRKV
;
A
#
# COMPACT_ATOMS: atom_id res chain seq x y z
N MET A 1 4.41 0.66 -10.33
CA MET A 1 5.37 0.57 -11.44
C MET A 1 4.67 -0.05 -12.65
N ALA A 2 4.80 0.52 -13.85
CA ALA A 2 4.34 -0.15 -15.07
C ALA A 2 5.48 -1.03 -15.59
N VAL A 3 5.17 -2.24 -16.05
CA VAL A 3 6.17 -3.09 -16.72
C VAL A 3 6.67 -2.34 -17.96
N PRO A 4 7.99 -2.10 -18.11
CA PRO A 4 8.51 -1.47 -19.31
C PRO A 4 8.11 -2.27 -20.55
N GLY A 5 7.67 -1.57 -21.59
CA GLY A 5 7.23 -2.23 -22.83
C GLY A 5 8.31 -3.15 -23.40
N GLY A 6 7.99 -4.43 -23.58
CA GLY A 6 8.90 -5.43 -24.14
C GLY A 6 9.81 -6.14 -23.14
N VAL A 7 9.69 -5.85 -21.84
CA VAL A 7 10.39 -6.57 -20.76
C VAL A 7 9.43 -7.61 -20.15
N PRO A 8 9.77 -8.91 -20.14
CA PRO A 8 9.03 -9.92 -19.39
C PRO A 8 8.94 -9.51 -17.90
N PHE A 9 7.79 -9.77 -17.26
CA PHE A 9 7.57 -9.38 -15.86
C PHE A 9 8.65 -9.95 -14.92
N ASP A 10 9.09 -11.18 -15.14
CA ASP A 10 10.13 -11.86 -14.35
C ASP A 10 11.52 -11.22 -14.47
N ASP A 11 11.75 -10.41 -15.52
CA ASP A 11 13.01 -9.71 -15.79
C ASP A 11 12.97 -8.24 -15.34
N VAL A 12 11.84 -7.79 -14.76
CA VAL A 12 11.77 -6.48 -14.11
C VAL A 12 12.53 -6.59 -12.79
N ASP A 13 13.57 -5.77 -12.64
CA ASP A 13 14.20 -5.56 -11.35
C ASP A 13 13.23 -4.80 -10.43
N VAL A 14 12.31 -5.55 -9.82
CA VAL A 14 11.37 -5.04 -8.82
C VAL A 14 12.09 -4.57 -7.55
N ASP A 15 13.32 -5.04 -7.35
CA ASP A 15 14.21 -4.70 -6.23
C ASP A 15 15.08 -3.47 -6.53
N ALA A 16 15.13 -2.99 -7.77
CA ALA A 16 15.54 -1.63 -8.10
C ALA A 16 14.50 -0.69 -7.48
N ALA A 17 14.65 -0.47 -6.18
CA ALA A 17 13.69 0.19 -5.33
C ALA A 17 13.33 1.54 -5.95
N SER A 18 12.12 1.63 -6.49
CA SER A 18 11.50 2.94 -6.64
C SER A 18 11.44 3.53 -5.24
N GLU A 19 12.03 4.71 -5.04
CA GLU A 19 12.08 5.34 -3.73
C GLU A 19 10.67 5.67 -3.20
N GLU A 20 9.69 5.70 -4.11
CA GLU A 20 8.28 5.91 -3.89
C GLU A 20 7.47 4.74 -4.46
N TYR A 21 6.50 4.23 -3.71
CA TYR A 21 5.64 3.13 -4.14
C TYR A 21 4.30 3.13 -3.41
N LEU A 22 3.30 2.48 -4.02
CA LEU A 22 2.10 1.99 -3.36
C LEU A 22 2.13 0.46 -3.42
N GLN A 23 2.02 -0.20 -2.27
CA GLN A 23 2.04 -1.66 -2.15
C GLN A 23 0.87 -2.16 -1.31
N CYS A 24 0.61 -3.47 -1.40
CA CYS A 24 -0.34 -4.14 -0.51
C CYS A 24 0.13 -5.54 -0.17
N ALA A 25 -0.29 -6.05 0.98
CA ALA A 25 -0.03 -7.40 1.43
C ALA A 25 -1.28 -8.01 2.07
N GLY A 26 -1.52 -9.31 1.83
CA GLY A 26 -2.69 -10.03 2.33
C GLY A 26 -3.46 -10.76 1.23
N SER A 27 -4.72 -11.09 1.52
CA SER A 27 -5.63 -11.77 0.61
C SER A 27 -6.58 -10.80 -0.08
N ALA A 28 -7.27 -11.25 -1.14
CA ALA A 28 -8.27 -10.42 -1.82
C ALA A 28 -9.42 -9.94 -0.91
N GLY A 29 -9.70 -10.65 0.19
CA GLY A 29 -10.74 -10.28 1.16
C GLY A 29 -10.26 -9.42 2.33
N ALA A 30 -8.94 -9.39 2.57
CA ALA A 30 -8.33 -8.64 3.67
C ALA A 30 -6.85 -8.42 3.35
N LEU A 31 -6.49 -7.17 3.05
CA LEU A 31 -5.13 -6.71 2.78
C LEU A 31 -4.88 -5.36 3.44
N THR A 32 -3.62 -5.07 3.75
CA THR A 32 -3.15 -3.73 4.10
C THR A 32 -2.65 -3.00 2.84
N VAL A 33 -2.73 -1.67 2.82
CA VAL A 33 -2.19 -0.84 1.73
C VAL A 33 -1.21 0.18 2.31
N GLU A 34 -0.02 0.25 1.75
CA GLU A 34 1.07 1.09 2.23
C GLU A 34 1.61 2.00 1.14
N LEU A 35 1.88 3.24 1.51
CA LEU A 35 2.45 4.26 0.64
C LEU A 35 3.82 4.66 1.16
N ARG A 36 4.80 4.69 0.27
CA ARG A 36 6.06 5.43 0.46
C ARG A 36 6.12 6.56 -0.55
N ALA A 37 6.27 7.78 -0.08
CA ALA A 37 6.35 8.96 -0.94
C ALA A 37 7.20 10.06 -0.30
N LYS A 38 7.69 10.98 -1.11
CA LYS A 38 8.48 12.12 -0.66
C LYS A 38 7.62 13.14 0.08
N ALA A 39 8.01 13.48 1.31
CA ALA A 39 7.41 14.50 2.13
C ALA A 39 8.47 15.47 2.66
N SER A 40 8.31 16.77 2.39
CA SER A 40 9.09 17.89 2.96
C SER A 40 10.60 17.64 3.18
N GLY A 41 11.26 16.92 2.26
CA GLY A 41 12.70 16.66 2.30
C GLY A 41 13.09 15.18 2.31
N ASP A 42 12.32 14.34 3.01
CA ASP A 42 12.61 12.91 3.21
C ASP A 42 11.49 12.02 2.67
N HIS A 43 11.74 10.72 2.52
CA HIS A 43 10.68 9.75 2.23
C HIS A 43 9.95 9.38 3.52
N GLU A 44 8.63 9.42 3.48
CA GLU A 44 7.78 8.96 4.58
C GLU A 44 7.03 7.69 4.18
N HIS A 45 6.73 6.87 5.18
CA HIS A 45 5.95 5.64 5.03
C HIS A 45 4.63 5.82 5.76
N TRP A 46 3.53 5.44 5.09
CA TRP A 46 2.21 5.43 5.70
C TRP A 46 1.46 4.13 5.42
N VAL A 47 0.63 3.72 6.38
CA VAL A 47 -0.46 2.76 6.15
C VAL A 47 -1.72 3.56 5.84
N LEU A 48 -2.40 3.20 4.75
CA LEU A 48 -3.66 3.83 4.36
C LEU A 48 -4.83 3.20 5.12
N ALA A 49 -5.93 3.93 5.25
CA ALA A 49 -7.14 3.45 5.89
C ALA A 49 -8.39 3.86 5.11
N THR A 50 -9.44 3.05 5.24
CA THR A 50 -10.77 3.26 4.64
C THR A 50 -11.58 4.32 5.39
N ALA A 51 -11.24 4.55 6.67
CA ALA A 51 -11.89 5.49 7.56
C ALA A 51 -10.87 6.09 8.57
N PRO A 52 -11.22 7.18 9.28
CA PRO A 52 -10.38 7.70 10.36
C PRO A 52 -10.09 6.61 11.40
N ILE A 53 -8.80 6.43 11.71
CA ILE A 53 -8.33 5.37 12.60
C ILE A 53 -8.78 5.65 14.03
N THR A 54 -9.31 4.62 14.70
CA THR A 54 -9.75 4.71 16.09
C THR A 54 -9.22 3.53 16.92
N GLY A 55 -8.78 3.82 18.14
CA GLY A 55 -8.29 2.80 19.06
C GLY A 55 -6.92 2.23 18.68
N GLU A 56 -6.68 0.99 19.10
CA GLU A 56 -5.42 0.27 18.92
C GLU A 56 -5.54 -0.77 17.78
N PRO A 57 -4.42 -1.18 17.17
CA PRO A 57 -4.38 -2.30 16.24
C PRO A 57 -5.05 -3.54 16.83
N ASN A 58 -5.90 -4.20 16.05
CA ASN A 58 -6.66 -5.36 16.50
C ASN A 58 -6.94 -6.38 15.39
N HIS A 59 -6.31 -6.22 14.23
CA HIS A 59 -6.45 -7.10 13.10
C HIS A 59 -5.08 -7.57 12.61
N THR A 60 -4.96 -8.86 12.32
CA THR A 60 -3.73 -9.43 11.78
C THR A 60 -3.94 -9.76 10.31
N ILE A 61 -3.08 -9.21 9.45
CA ILE A 61 -3.00 -9.58 8.04
C ILE A 61 -1.79 -10.49 7.87
N SER A 62 -2.01 -11.69 7.32
CA SER A 62 -0.95 -12.66 6.99
C SER A 62 -0.97 -12.95 5.49
N TRP A 63 0.19 -13.07 4.87
CA TRP A 63 0.31 -13.38 3.43
C TRP A 63 1.19 -14.59 3.12
N ASP A 64 1.80 -15.19 4.14
CA ASP A 64 2.40 -16.52 4.11
C ASP A 64 2.49 -17.07 5.57
N GLU A 65 3.25 -18.15 5.79
CA GLU A 65 3.38 -18.79 7.10
C GLU A 65 4.20 -17.98 8.13
N ASP A 66 5.10 -17.12 7.68
CA ASP A 66 6.10 -16.44 8.51
C ASP A 66 5.88 -14.92 8.59
N PHE A 67 5.12 -14.35 7.65
CA PHE A 67 4.94 -12.92 7.48
C PHE A 67 3.51 -12.50 7.77
N SER A 68 3.41 -11.59 8.73
CA SER A 68 2.16 -10.96 9.13
C SER A 68 2.43 -9.56 9.68
N THR A 69 1.37 -8.76 9.76
CA THR A 69 1.41 -7.44 10.40
C THR A 69 0.12 -7.17 11.16
N GLU A 70 0.23 -6.47 12.29
CA GLU A 70 -0.91 -5.99 13.06
C GLU A 70 -1.31 -4.59 12.58
N VAL A 71 -2.59 -4.44 12.27
CA VAL A 71 -3.18 -3.21 11.74
C VAL A 71 -4.46 -2.85 12.48
N HIS A 72 -4.90 -1.61 12.32
CA HIS A 72 -6.23 -1.18 12.78
C HIS A 72 -7.30 -1.75 11.85
N ALA A 73 -8.52 -1.91 12.35
CA ALA A 73 -9.63 -2.39 11.54
C ALA A 73 -9.90 -1.49 10.32
N GLU A 74 -9.67 -0.18 10.44
CA GLU A 74 -9.82 0.77 9.35
C GLU A 74 -8.72 0.67 8.29
N GLU A 75 -7.57 0.07 8.62
CA GLU A 75 -6.44 -0.17 7.71
C GLU A 75 -6.59 -1.46 6.88
N VAL A 76 -7.70 -2.18 7.05
CA VAL A 76 -8.02 -3.40 6.30
C VAL A 76 -8.88 -3.06 5.08
N PHE A 77 -8.41 -3.46 3.90
CA PHE A 77 -9.10 -3.31 2.63
C PHE A 77 -9.47 -4.69 2.07
N THR A 78 -10.56 -4.75 1.33
CA THR A 78 -10.70 -5.73 0.25
C THR A 78 -9.90 -5.29 -0.97
N ALA A 79 -9.52 -6.22 -1.85
CA ALA A 79 -8.89 -5.88 -3.13
C ALA A 79 -9.77 -4.96 -3.99
N HIS A 80 -11.10 -5.07 -3.86
CA HIS A 80 -12.03 -4.18 -4.55
C HIS A 80 -11.92 -2.73 -4.06
N GLU A 81 -11.82 -2.52 -2.75
CA GLU A 81 -11.66 -1.18 -2.16
C GLU A 81 -10.29 -0.58 -2.43
N ALA A 82 -9.24 -1.41 -2.50
CA ALA A 82 -7.89 -0.95 -2.80
C ALA A 82 -7.66 -0.62 -4.28
N ALA A 83 -8.32 -1.33 -5.21
CA ALA A 83 -8.07 -1.19 -6.65
C ALA A 83 -8.14 0.27 -7.18
N PRO A 84 -9.12 1.11 -6.79
CA PRO A 84 -9.16 2.51 -7.19
C PRO A 84 -7.94 3.33 -6.71
N LEU A 85 -7.36 3.00 -5.55
CA LEU A 85 -6.15 3.67 -5.06
C LEU A 85 -4.94 3.36 -5.94
N PHE A 86 -4.81 2.09 -6.35
CA PHE A 86 -3.76 1.68 -7.28
C PHE A 86 -3.94 2.27 -8.67
N GLU A 87 -5.17 2.37 -9.17
CA GLU A 87 -5.46 3.04 -10.44
C GLU A 87 -5.09 4.53 -10.38
N GLU A 88 -5.49 5.24 -9.33
CA GLU A 88 -5.16 6.66 -9.14
C GLU A 88 -3.65 6.85 -9.05
N TYR A 89 -2.98 6.09 -8.18
CA TYR A 89 -1.52 6.13 -8.03
C TYR A 89 -0.78 5.81 -9.33
N TYR A 90 -1.28 4.85 -10.12
CA TYR A 90 -0.72 4.57 -11.44
C TYR A 90 -0.83 5.77 -12.40
N ARG A 91 -1.93 6.52 -12.35
CA ARG A 91 -2.17 7.67 -13.23
C ARG A 91 -1.43 8.93 -12.80
N THR A 92 -1.35 9.18 -11.49
CA THR A 92 -0.92 10.48 -10.95
C THR A 92 0.40 10.40 -10.17
N GLY A 93 0.82 9.21 -9.75
CA GLY A 93 1.93 9.01 -8.82
C GLY A 93 1.59 9.40 -7.38
N THR A 94 0.34 9.71 -7.06
CA THR A 94 -0.08 10.16 -5.73
C THR A 94 -1.33 9.43 -5.24
N VAL A 95 -1.55 9.49 -3.92
CA VAL A 95 -2.81 9.05 -3.29
C VAL A 95 -3.55 10.31 -2.82
N PRO A 96 -4.88 10.41 -2.96
CA PRO A 96 -5.62 11.60 -2.57
C PRO A 96 -5.44 11.97 -1.09
N ASP A 97 -5.32 13.26 -0.80
CA ASP A 97 -5.11 13.73 0.58
C ASP A 97 -6.27 13.46 1.53
N SER A 98 -7.46 13.22 0.97
CA SER A 98 -8.64 12.81 1.71
C SER A 98 -8.56 11.38 2.25
N VAL A 99 -7.65 10.55 1.76
CA VAL A 99 -7.48 9.17 2.24
C VAL A 99 -6.81 9.21 3.63
N PRO A 100 -7.50 8.72 4.67
CA PRO A 100 -6.91 8.61 6.00
C PRO A 100 -5.64 7.75 5.96
N ARG A 101 -4.61 8.16 6.70
CA ARG A 101 -3.34 7.43 6.73
C ARG A 101 -2.61 7.64 8.06
N ARG A 102 -1.87 6.62 8.50
CA ARG A 102 -1.01 6.66 9.68
C ARG A 102 0.44 6.54 9.25
N LYS A 103 1.29 7.42 9.78
CA LYS A 103 2.74 7.37 9.56
C LYS A 103 3.35 6.21 10.33
N VAL A 104 4.30 5.50 9.71
CA VAL A 104 5.05 4.36 10.28
C VAL A 104 6.51 4.75 10.49
#